data_AF-A0A1S3IS72-F1
#
_entry.id   AF-A0A1S3IS72-F1
#
_cell.length_a   1.000
_cell.length_b   1.000
_cell.length_c   1.000
_cell.angle_alpha   90.00
_cell.angle_beta   90.00
_cell.angle_gamma   90.00
#
_symmetry.space_group_name_H-M   'P 1'
#
loop_
_entity.id
_entity.type
_entity.pdbx_description
1 polymer ?
#
loop_
_entity_poly.entity_id
_entity_poly.type
_entity_poly.pdbx_seq_one_letter_code
_entity_poly.pdbx_strand_id
1 'polypeptide(L)'
;MDRRLMSLAVAMVLVYVGPRATVVGVAIPSELEIALMPNLVMAPLPEGPEILNDSACWGHGDVRYDTLDDRQFRYPSPVEKYGVMILPWIGNPWWVITEHELHGGPNATRIKEVYVKCPTNIYFRATLGGRVNLYYWDGAAWVPIDAAGLPANFPPPDGTAWVYFSVQIFKIDCKMDPYMFVLVYRHSVRIFVSGQWAAGGPHALRGICADFNGDPDNDCVNLAAPDPPQDWTPFLIP
;
A
#
# COMPACT_ATOMS: atom_id res chain seq x y z
N MET A 1 -40.69 -25.90 7.80
CA MET A 1 -39.68 -25.56 6.75
C MET A 1 -38.66 -24.65 7.42
N ASP A 2 -37.62 -25.26 7.97
CA ASP A 2 -36.69 -24.60 8.89
C ASP A 2 -35.41 -24.25 8.11
N ARG A 3 -35.27 -22.98 7.71
CA ARG A 3 -34.08 -22.46 7.03
C ARG A 3 -33.05 -22.09 8.09
N ARG A 4 -32.19 -23.06 8.39
CA ARG A 4 -30.93 -22.86 9.11
C ARG A 4 -30.13 -21.75 8.42
N LEU A 5 -29.96 -20.64 9.14
CA LEU A 5 -28.94 -19.63 8.88
C LEU A 5 -27.58 -20.31 8.90
N MET A 6 -27.01 -20.51 7.71
CA MET A 6 -25.59 -20.81 7.55
C MET A 6 -24.81 -19.55 7.94
N SER A 7 -24.30 -19.54 9.16
CA SER A 7 -23.21 -18.65 9.55
C SER A 7 -22.03 -18.96 8.64
N LEU A 8 -21.75 -18.05 7.70
CA LEU A 8 -20.61 -18.08 6.81
C LEU A 8 -19.36 -17.74 7.65
N ALA A 9 -18.90 -18.69 8.46
CA ALA A 9 -17.60 -18.65 9.08
C ALA A 9 -16.59 -19.04 7.99
N VAL A 10 -16.02 -18.04 7.31
CA VAL A 10 -14.82 -18.24 6.49
C VAL A 10 -13.70 -18.63 7.45
N ALA A 11 -13.50 -19.93 7.60
CA ALA A 11 -12.36 -20.48 8.31
C ALA A 11 -11.11 -20.16 7.49
N MET A 12 -10.30 -19.20 7.96
CA MET A 12 -8.90 -19.09 7.55
C MET A 12 -8.21 -20.39 7.95
N VAL A 13 -8.11 -21.33 7.01
CA VAL A 13 -7.29 -22.53 7.18
C VAL A 13 -5.84 -22.12 6.97
N LEU A 14 -5.15 -21.83 8.08
CA LEU A 14 -3.69 -21.82 8.13
C LEU A 14 -3.23 -23.28 8.00
N VAL A 15 -2.84 -23.68 6.79
CA VAL A 15 -2.15 -24.97 6.59
C VAL A 15 -0.72 -24.78 7.10
N TYR A 16 -0.50 -25.11 8.37
CA TYR A 16 0.80 -24.96 9.03
C TYR A 16 1.73 -26.09 8.58
N VAL A 17 2.62 -25.81 7.62
CA VAL A 17 3.72 -26.70 7.23
C VAL A 17 5.01 -25.88 7.17
N GLY A 18 5.63 -25.67 8.35
CA GLY A 18 6.93 -25.01 8.47
C GLY A 18 6.92 -23.48 8.31
N PRO A 19 8.10 -22.82 8.24
CA PRO A 19 8.24 -21.35 8.17
C PRO A 19 7.66 -20.72 6.89
N ARG A 20 7.08 -21.53 6.00
CA ARG A 20 6.40 -21.11 4.78
C ARG A 20 4.89 -21.33 4.96
N ALA A 21 4.18 -20.29 5.36
CA ALA A 21 2.73 -20.34 5.47
C ALA A 21 2.11 -19.84 4.16
N THR A 22 1.46 -20.73 3.40
CA THR A 22 0.47 -20.30 2.40
C THR A 22 -0.84 -20.00 3.13
N VAL A 23 -1.19 -18.72 3.20
CA VAL A 23 -2.44 -18.29 3.83
C VAL A 23 -3.50 -18.20 2.75
N VAL A 24 -4.53 -19.06 2.82
CA VAL A 24 -5.66 -19.02 1.90
C VAL A 24 -6.40 -17.68 2.04
N GLY A 25 -6.71 -17.04 0.91
CA GLY A 25 -7.44 -15.76 0.88
C GLY A 25 -6.57 -14.52 1.11
N VAL A 26 -5.25 -14.63 0.94
CA VAL A 26 -4.32 -13.49 0.96
C VAL A 26 -3.81 -13.28 -0.47
N ALA A 27 -3.86 -12.03 -0.95
CA ALA A 27 -3.34 -11.70 -2.27
C ALA A 27 -1.85 -12.06 -2.39
N ILE A 28 -1.49 -12.68 -3.51
CA ILE A 28 -0.08 -12.87 -3.89
C ILE A 28 0.36 -11.72 -4.81
N PRO A 29 1.67 -11.42 -4.88
CA PRO A 29 2.16 -10.29 -5.68
C PRO A 29 1.69 -10.27 -7.13
N SER A 30 1.66 -11.41 -7.82
CA SER A 30 1.23 -11.48 -9.22
C SER A 30 -0.24 -11.11 -9.42
N GLU A 31 -1.11 -11.39 -8.44
CA GLU A 31 -2.53 -11.01 -8.52
C GLU A 31 -2.67 -9.49 -8.44
N LEU A 32 -1.95 -8.85 -7.50
CA LEU A 32 -1.93 -7.40 -7.36
C LEU A 32 -1.33 -6.71 -8.60
N GLU A 33 -0.24 -7.24 -9.14
CA GLU A 33 0.37 -6.74 -10.37
C GLU A 33 -0.61 -6.79 -11.55
N ILE A 34 -1.28 -7.93 -11.75
CA ILE A 34 -2.27 -8.11 -12.82
C ILE A 34 -3.44 -7.13 -12.64
N ALA A 35 -3.92 -6.95 -11.40
CA ALA A 35 -5.00 -6.02 -11.09
C ALA A 35 -4.60 -4.55 -11.29
N LEU A 36 -3.32 -4.20 -11.15
CA LEU A 36 -2.79 -2.87 -11.45
C LEU A 36 -2.61 -2.60 -12.95
N MET A 37 -2.35 -3.62 -13.78
CA MET A 37 -2.02 -3.47 -15.21
C MET A 37 -2.92 -2.50 -15.99
N PRO A 38 -4.27 -2.51 -15.83
CA PRO A 38 -5.14 -1.60 -16.57
C PRO A 38 -4.92 -0.12 -16.25
N ASN A 39 -4.33 0.17 -15.10
CA ASN A 39 -4.09 1.53 -14.66
C ASN A 39 -2.74 2.04 -15.17
N LEU A 40 -1.75 1.20 -15.47
CA LEU A 40 -0.38 1.62 -15.80
C LEU A 40 -0.35 2.53 -17.04
N VAL A 41 0.21 3.73 -16.87
CA VAL A 41 0.35 4.72 -17.95
C VAL A 41 1.76 4.63 -18.53
N MET A 42 1.88 4.91 -19.83
CA MET A 42 3.17 4.88 -20.54
C MET A 42 3.70 6.28 -20.87
N ALA A 43 2.82 7.26 -21.06
CA ALA A 43 3.08 8.69 -21.30
C ALA A 43 1.73 9.40 -21.63
N PRO A 44 1.66 10.75 -21.57
CA PRO A 44 2.65 11.69 -21.04
C PRO A 44 2.66 11.75 -19.50
N LEU A 45 3.67 12.41 -18.92
CA LEU A 45 3.68 12.78 -17.49
C LEU A 45 2.61 13.84 -17.22
N PRO A 46 2.07 13.93 -15.99
CA PRO A 46 1.16 15.00 -15.64
C PRO A 46 1.88 16.35 -15.63
N GLU A 47 1.13 17.44 -15.84
CA GLU A 47 1.67 18.79 -15.67
C GLU A 47 1.88 19.08 -14.18
N GLY A 48 2.97 19.77 -13.82
CA GLY A 48 3.24 20.11 -12.42
C GLY A 48 4.69 20.54 -12.18
N PRO A 49 5.07 20.79 -10.92
CA PRO A 49 6.46 21.06 -10.56
C PRO A 49 7.33 19.81 -10.71
N GLU A 50 8.58 19.98 -11.15
CA GLU A 50 9.53 18.87 -11.28
C GLU A 50 10.07 18.37 -9.94
N ILE A 51 10.20 19.28 -8.96
CA ILE A 51 10.75 19.01 -7.63
C ILE A 51 10.00 19.85 -6.59
N LEU A 52 9.59 19.22 -5.48
CA LEU A 52 9.07 19.85 -4.28
C LEU A 52 9.99 19.59 -3.07
N ASN A 53 9.57 19.98 -1.86
CA ASN A 53 10.20 19.51 -0.64
C ASN A 53 9.77 18.06 -0.36
N ASP A 54 10.61 17.29 0.32
CA ASP A 54 10.22 15.94 0.76
C ASP A 54 8.94 15.98 1.59
N SER A 55 8.06 15.00 1.36
CA SER A 55 6.74 14.94 1.99
C SER A 55 6.39 13.52 2.44
N ALA A 56 5.25 13.38 3.12
CA ALA A 56 4.75 12.08 3.55
C ALA A 56 3.23 11.98 3.53
N CYS A 57 2.75 10.92 2.88
CA CYS A 57 1.34 10.53 2.87
C CYS A 57 1.04 9.60 4.05
N TRP A 58 -0.14 9.70 4.65
CA TRP A 58 -0.55 8.87 5.79
C TRP A 58 -1.95 8.27 5.60
N GLY A 59 -2.03 6.94 5.52
CA GLY A 59 -3.28 6.19 5.67
C GLY A 59 -3.50 5.81 7.13
N HIS A 60 -4.43 6.47 7.80
CA HIS A 60 -4.83 6.16 9.17
C HIS A 60 -5.80 4.98 9.18
N GLY A 61 -5.74 4.18 10.24
CA GLY A 61 -6.55 2.97 10.37
C GLY A 61 -8.03 3.23 10.46
N ASP A 62 -8.47 4.43 10.84
CA ASP A 62 -9.88 4.81 10.83
C ASP A 62 -10.27 5.51 9.52
N VAL A 63 -9.64 5.11 8.41
CA VAL A 63 -9.90 5.56 7.04
C VAL A 63 -9.80 7.08 6.83
N ARG A 64 -9.01 7.73 7.68
CA ARG A 64 -8.50 9.08 7.41
C ARG A 64 -7.24 9.00 6.57
N TYR A 65 -7.06 9.97 5.69
CA TYR A 65 -5.92 10.06 4.80
C TYR A 65 -5.36 11.48 4.84
N ASP A 66 -4.04 11.58 4.88
CA ASP A 66 -3.27 12.79 4.61
C ASP A 66 -2.50 12.56 3.30
N THR A 67 -2.71 13.39 2.28
CA THR A 67 -2.00 13.31 1.00
C THR A 67 -0.59 13.88 1.10
N LEU A 68 0.16 13.85 -0.02
CA LEU A 68 1.50 14.45 -0.09
C LEU A 68 1.48 15.99 -0.13
N ASP A 69 0.35 16.59 -0.49
CA ASP A 69 0.15 18.05 -0.48
C ASP A 69 -0.56 18.53 0.80
N ASP A 70 -0.61 17.68 1.84
CA ASP A 70 -1.24 17.92 3.15
C ASP A 70 -2.78 18.02 3.15
N ARG A 71 -3.46 17.57 2.08
CA ARG A 71 -4.92 17.46 2.09
C ARG A 71 -5.36 16.33 3.01
N GLN A 72 -6.29 16.65 3.91
CA GLN A 72 -6.92 15.67 4.80
C GLN A 72 -8.31 15.28 4.32
N PHE A 73 -8.59 13.98 4.30
CA PHE A 73 -9.94 13.49 3.97
C PHE A 73 -10.25 12.15 4.66
N ARG A 74 -11.51 11.73 4.54
CA ARG A 74 -11.98 10.43 5.01
C ARG A 74 -12.57 9.66 3.85
N TYR A 75 -12.22 8.39 3.75
CA TYR A 75 -12.74 7.52 2.72
C TYR A 75 -12.99 6.10 3.23
N PRO A 76 -14.25 5.69 3.48
CA PRO A 76 -14.55 4.33 3.88
C PRO A 76 -14.34 3.37 2.69
N SER A 77 -13.14 2.80 2.60
CA SER A 77 -12.82 1.83 1.56
C SER A 77 -13.72 0.60 1.63
N PRO A 78 -14.27 0.13 0.50
CA PRO A 78 -14.94 -1.15 0.42
C PRO A 78 -14.02 -2.28 0.86
N VAL A 79 -14.54 -3.25 1.62
CA VAL A 79 -13.77 -4.40 2.12
C VAL A 79 -13.47 -5.48 1.08
N GLU A 80 -13.97 -5.29 -0.15
CA GLU A 80 -13.80 -6.21 -1.29
C GLU A 80 -12.84 -5.64 -2.34
N LYS A 81 -12.14 -4.55 -2.02
CA LYS A 81 -11.23 -3.87 -2.95
C LYS A 81 -9.96 -3.47 -2.22
N TYR A 82 -8.89 -3.27 -3.00
CA TYR A 82 -7.66 -2.73 -2.48
C TYR A 82 -7.53 -1.24 -2.80
N GLY A 83 -7.11 -0.46 -1.80
CA GLY A 83 -6.76 0.94 -1.94
C GLY A 83 -5.33 1.11 -2.42
N VAL A 84 -5.13 1.67 -3.61
CA VAL A 84 -3.81 2.02 -4.13
C VAL A 84 -3.38 3.33 -3.50
N MET A 85 -2.54 3.24 -2.46
CA MET A 85 -2.04 4.42 -1.75
C MET A 85 -1.18 5.26 -2.68
N ILE A 86 -0.22 4.60 -3.33
CA ILE A 86 0.72 5.25 -4.23
C ILE A 86 1.16 4.28 -5.32
N LEU A 87 1.26 4.81 -6.53
CA LEU A 87 1.72 4.12 -7.73
C LEU A 87 2.46 5.14 -8.60
N PRO A 88 3.64 4.81 -9.16
CA PRO A 88 4.29 5.63 -10.17
C PRO A 88 3.40 5.86 -11.39
N TRP A 89 3.57 7.02 -12.01
CA TRP A 89 2.85 7.37 -13.23
C TRP A 89 3.24 6.46 -14.39
N ILE A 90 4.56 6.32 -14.60
CA ILE A 90 5.13 5.53 -15.68
C ILE A 90 5.65 4.20 -15.15
N GLY A 91 5.17 3.12 -15.76
CA GLY A 91 5.57 1.76 -15.41
C GLY A 91 5.04 1.32 -14.05
N ASN A 92 5.67 0.29 -13.47
CA ASN A 92 5.29 -0.22 -12.15
C ASN A 92 6.50 -0.66 -11.29
N PRO A 93 7.53 0.19 -11.10
CA PRO A 93 8.73 -0.21 -10.37
C PRO A 93 8.48 -0.46 -8.88
N TRP A 94 7.44 0.14 -8.29
CA TRP A 94 7.07 0.02 -6.88
C TRP A 94 5.62 0.46 -6.67
N TRP A 95 5.03 0.14 -5.53
CA TRP A 95 3.70 0.61 -5.11
C TRP A 95 3.45 0.34 -3.63
N VAL A 96 2.47 1.04 -3.05
CA VAL A 96 1.90 0.70 -1.74
C VAL A 96 0.39 0.54 -1.88
N ILE A 97 -0.11 -0.60 -1.41
CA ILE A 97 -1.52 -0.98 -1.49
C ILE A 97 -2.02 -1.32 -0.09
N THR A 98 -3.29 -1.03 0.16
CA THR A 98 -3.97 -1.31 1.43
C THR A 98 -5.21 -2.19 1.21
N GLU A 99 -5.46 -3.11 2.13
CA GLU A 99 -6.70 -3.89 2.22
C GLU A 99 -7.45 -3.47 3.50
N HIS A 100 -8.78 -3.44 3.43
CA HIS A 100 -9.62 -2.97 4.52
C HIS A 100 -10.57 -4.06 5.03
N GLU A 101 -10.93 -3.97 6.30
CA GLU A 101 -11.93 -4.84 6.94
C GLU A 101 -12.99 -4.02 7.69
N LEU A 102 -14.14 -4.62 7.99
CA LEU A 102 -15.15 -4.01 8.86
C LEU A 102 -14.65 -3.92 10.31
N HIS A 103 -14.92 -2.80 10.98
CA HIS A 103 -14.50 -2.56 12.35
C HIS A 103 -15.46 -1.67 13.15
N GLY A 104 -15.88 -2.17 14.33
CA GLY A 104 -16.54 -1.37 15.37
C GLY A 104 -18.01 -0.98 15.13
N GLY A 105 -18.44 -0.79 13.88
CA GLY A 105 -19.82 -0.43 13.55
C GLY A 105 -20.22 -0.75 12.10
N PRO A 106 -21.49 -0.55 11.73
CA PRO A 106 -21.98 -0.77 10.37
C PRO A 106 -21.23 0.14 9.39
N ASN A 107 -20.62 -0.45 8.35
CA ASN A 107 -19.84 0.25 7.31
C ASN A 107 -18.61 1.03 7.79
N ALA A 108 -18.23 0.93 9.07
CA ALA A 108 -16.97 1.46 9.53
C ALA A 108 -15.87 0.47 9.10
N THR A 109 -14.92 0.93 8.29
CA THR A 109 -13.79 0.11 7.84
C THR A 109 -12.50 0.57 8.45
N ARG A 110 -11.51 -0.33 8.48
CA ARG A 110 -10.13 -0.02 8.87
C ARG A 110 -9.13 -0.72 7.97
N ILE A 111 -7.92 -0.17 7.90
CA ILE A 111 -6.81 -0.85 7.21
C ILE A 111 -6.46 -2.12 8.00
N LYS A 112 -6.57 -3.27 7.33
CA LYS A 112 -6.24 -4.60 7.84
C LYS A 112 -4.87 -5.04 7.36
N GLU A 113 -4.52 -4.76 6.11
CA GLU A 113 -3.25 -5.17 5.53
C GLU A 113 -2.62 -4.06 4.69
N VAL A 114 -1.29 -4.06 4.63
CA VAL A 114 -0.49 -3.18 3.78
C VAL A 114 0.43 -4.05 2.94
N TYR A 115 0.43 -3.83 1.65
CA TYR A 115 1.32 -4.49 0.71
C TYR A 115 2.27 -3.43 0.12
N VAL A 116 3.55 -3.78 0.01
CA VAL A 116 4.58 -2.89 -0.54
C VAL A 116 5.38 -3.66 -1.57
N LYS A 117 5.50 -3.11 -2.78
CA LYS A 117 6.51 -3.54 -3.75
C LYS A 117 7.67 -2.55 -3.70
N CYS A 118 8.88 -3.07 -3.54
CA CYS A 118 10.12 -2.36 -3.84
C CYS A 118 10.62 -2.72 -5.24
N PRO A 119 11.58 -1.94 -5.80
CA PRO A 119 12.27 -2.31 -7.03
C PRO A 119 12.84 -3.73 -7.01
N THR A 120 13.11 -4.30 -8.19
CA THR A 120 13.56 -5.69 -8.37
C THR A 120 12.56 -6.77 -7.93
N ASN A 121 11.28 -6.41 -7.84
CA ASN A 121 10.17 -7.32 -7.52
C ASN A 121 10.29 -7.95 -6.13
N ILE A 122 10.56 -7.12 -5.13
CA ILE A 122 10.56 -7.50 -3.73
C ILE A 122 9.24 -7.05 -3.14
N TYR A 123 8.57 -7.97 -2.47
CA TYR A 123 7.25 -7.70 -1.94
C TYR A 123 7.23 -7.93 -0.44
N PHE A 124 6.62 -6.98 0.25
CA PHE A 124 6.32 -7.06 1.66
C PHE A 124 4.82 -7.03 1.87
N ARG A 125 4.39 -7.68 2.93
CA ARG A 125 3.02 -7.66 3.41
C ARG A 125 3.05 -7.43 4.91
N ALA A 126 2.23 -6.53 5.41
CA ALA A 126 2.06 -6.29 6.84
C ALA A 126 0.61 -6.50 7.25
N THR A 127 0.37 -7.22 8.34
CA THR A 127 -0.95 -7.36 8.95
C THR A 127 -1.09 -6.40 10.13
N LEU A 128 -2.21 -5.68 10.18
CA LEU A 128 -2.49 -4.59 11.11
C LEU A 128 -3.53 -4.98 12.16
N GLY A 129 -3.15 -5.89 13.06
CA GLY A 129 -4.01 -6.37 14.15
C GLY A 129 -3.68 -5.75 15.51
N GLY A 130 -3.78 -6.55 16.58
CA GLY A 130 -3.32 -6.16 17.92
C GLY A 130 -1.81 -5.87 17.97
N ARG A 131 -1.05 -6.42 17.01
CA ARG A 131 0.36 -6.12 16.71
C ARG A 131 0.53 -6.06 15.19
N VAL A 132 1.59 -5.39 14.74
CA VAL A 132 2.01 -5.45 13.34
C VAL A 132 2.85 -6.71 13.14
N ASN A 133 2.54 -7.52 12.12
CA ASN A 133 3.43 -8.59 11.68
C ASN A 133 3.83 -8.32 10.24
N LEU A 134 5.12 -8.46 9.93
CA LEU A 134 5.65 -8.24 8.59
C LEU A 134 6.08 -9.56 7.95
N TYR A 135 5.86 -9.67 6.65
CA TYR A 135 6.19 -10.82 5.82
C TYR A 135 6.90 -10.33 4.56
N TYR A 136 7.79 -11.15 4.00
CA TYR A 136 8.29 -10.97 2.64
C TYR A 136 7.84 -12.11 1.74
N TRP A 137 7.78 -11.88 0.44
CA TRP A 137 7.48 -12.91 -0.54
C TRP A 137 8.75 -13.62 -0.99
N ASP A 138 8.83 -14.94 -0.85
CA ASP A 138 10.00 -15.74 -1.26
C ASP A 138 9.89 -16.30 -2.70
N GLY A 139 8.87 -15.91 -3.44
CA GLY A 139 8.53 -16.45 -4.76
C GLY A 139 7.41 -17.50 -4.72
N ALA A 140 7.12 -18.09 -3.57
CA ALA A 140 6.09 -19.12 -3.40
C ALA A 140 5.14 -18.86 -2.23
N ALA A 141 5.62 -18.25 -1.14
CA ALA A 141 4.83 -17.98 0.04
C ALA A 141 5.23 -16.67 0.74
N TRP A 142 4.32 -16.19 1.58
CA TRP A 142 4.60 -15.13 2.54
C TRP A 142 5.37 -15.72 3.73
N VAL A 143 6.62 -15.32 3.88
CA VAL A 143 7.51 -15.76 4.95
C VAL A 143 7.56 -14.67 6.03
N PRO A 144 7.26 -14.99 7.30
CA PRO A 144 7.29 -14.01 8.38
C PRO A 144 8.72 -13.49 8.60
N ILE A 145 8.83 -12.18 8.80
CA ILE A 145 10.07 -11.54 9.24
C ILE A 145 10.03 -11.49 10.77
N ASP A 146 10.92 -12.23 11.42
CA ASP A 146 11.08 -12.14 12.87
C ASP A 146 11.72 -10.80 13.24
N ALA A 147 11.16 -10.13 14.25
CA ALA A 147 11.72 -8.91 14.79
C ALA A 147 13.04 -9.16 15.53
N ALA A 148 13.26 -10.38 16.04
CA ALA A 148 14.52 -10.79 16.64
C ALA A 148 15.59 -10.98 15.53
N GLY A 149 16.43 -9.96 15.34
CA GLY A 149 17.54 -10.00 14.37
C GLY A 149 17.51 -8.92 13.29
N LEU A 150 16.60 -7.94 13.36
CA LEU A 150 16.61 -6.76 12.48
C LEU A 150 17.72 -5.75 12.87
N PRO A 151 18.30 -5.00 11.91
CA PRO A 151 17.85 -4.84 10.52
C PRO A 151 18.14 -6.05 9.61
N ALA A 152 17.25 -6.31 8.64
CA ALA A 152 17.42 -7.35 7.64
C ALA A 152 17.39 -6.80 6.21
N ASN A 153 18.18 -7.42 5.33
CA ASN A 153 18.35 -7.05 3.93
C ASN A 153 17.57 -7.98 3.02
N PHE A 154 16.92 -7.44 1.99
CA PHE A 154 16.07 -8.18 1.07
C PHE A 154 16.29 -7.76 -0.39
N PRO A 155 16.38 -8.74 -1.32
CA PRO A 155 16.93 -10.07 -1.06
C PRO A 155 18.40 -9.94 -0.59
N PRO A 156 18.90 -10.87 0.22
CA PRO A 156 20.34 -10.97 0.43
C PRO A 156 21.00 -11.42 -0.89
N PRO A 157 22.11 -10.81 -1.40
CA PRO A 157 22.97 -9.75 -0.87
C PRO A 157 22.95 -8.44 -1.70
N ASP A 158 21.97 -8.19 -2.56
CA ASP A 158 21.96 -6.99 -3.44
C ASP A 158 21.57 -5.70 -2.71
N GLY A 159 20.97 -5.82 -1.51
CA GLY A 159 20.68 -4.72 -0.60
C GLY A 159 19.61 -3.75 -1.11
N THR A 160 18.72 -4.20 -2.00
CA THR A 160 17.69 -3.39 -2.66
C THR A 160 16.52 -3.02 -1.75
N ALA A 161 16.33 -3.70 -0.61
CA ALA A 161 15.44 -3.26 0.46
C ALA A 161 16.00 -3.58 1.85
N TRP A 162 15.73 -2.69 2.82
CA TRP A 162 16.10 -2.85 4.23
C TRP A 162 14.85 -2.77 5.09
N VAL A 163 14.74 -3.69 6.04
CA VAL A 163 13.68 -3.64 7.06
C VAL A 163 14.30 -3.29 8.41
N TYR A 164 13.77 -2.26 9.04
CA TYR A 164 14.07 -1.89 10.43
C TYR A 164 12.82 -2.07 11.29
N PHE A 165 13.02 -2.25 12.59
CA PHE A 165 11.94 -2.47 13.54
C PHE A 165 12.16 -1.64 14.81
N SER A 166 11.04 -1.21 15.38
CA SER A 166 10.91 -0.83 16.78
C SER A 166 9.66 -1.50 17.35
N VAL A 167 9.47 -1.44 18.67
CA VAL A 167 8.37 -2.09 19.40
C VAL A 167 6.97 -1.90 18.77
N GLN A 168 6.76 -0.83 17.99
CA GLN A 168 5.46 -0.48 17.41
C GLN A 168 5.46 -0.28 15.88
N ILE A 169 6.62 -0.36 15.22
CA ILE A 169 6.79 0.13 13.84
C ILE A 169 7.73 -0.77 13.07
N PHE A 170 7.36 -1.09 11.82
CA PHE A 170 8.31 -1.56 10.81
C PHE A 170 8.59 -0.43 9.81
N LYS A 171 9.87 -0.21 9.51
CA LYS A 171 10.31 0.65 8.40
C LYS A 171 10.78 -0.25 7.27
N ILE A 172 10.17 -0.12 6.09
CA ILE A 172 10.58 -0.76 4.84
C ILE A 172 11.25 0.33 4.00
N ASP A 173 12.56 0.23 3.83
CA ASP A 173 13.37 1.15 3.05
C ASP A 173 13.68 0.48 1.71
N CYS A 174 12.95 0.87 0.66
CA CYS A 174 13.22 0.41 -0.69
C CYS A 174 14.43 1.22 -1.18
N LYS A 175 15.62 0.63 -1.25
CA LYS A 175 16.85 1.34 -1.66
C LYS A 175 16.75 1.76 -3.13
N MET A 176 16.25 2.97 -3.34
CA MET A 176 15.97 3.55 -4.65
C MET A 176 16.32 5.04 -4.67
N ASP A 177 16.46 5.59 -5.88
CA ASP A 177 16.72 7.01 -6.14
C ASP A 177 15.65 7.53 -7.12
N PRO A 178 14.84 8.55 -6.77
CA PRO A 178 14.82 9.26 -5.49
C PRO A 178 14.36 8.36 -4.34
N TYR A 179 14.80 8.64 -3.12
CA TYR A 179 14.47 7.78 -1.98
C TYR A 179 12.96 7.73 -1.69
N MET A 180 12.51 6.58 -1.17
CA MET A 180 11.18 6.37 -0.62
C MET A 180 11.23 5.28 0.45
N PHE A 181 10.48 5.44 1.53
CA PHE A 181 10.31 4.40 2.53
C PHE A 181 8.91 4.39 3.15
N VAL A 182 8.51 3.22 3.62
CA VAL A 182 7.19 2.98 4.22
C VAL A 182 7.35 2.66 5.69
N LEU A 183 6.65 3.41 6.55
CA LEU A 183 6.48 3.10 7.96
C LEU A 183 5.12 2.45 8.16
N VAL A 184 5.13 1.23 8.67
CA VAL A 184 3.92 0.50 9.04
C VAL A 184 3.79 0.49 10.56
N TYR A 185 2.73 1.12 11.05
CA TYR A 185 2.37 1.22 12.45
C TYR A 185 1.18 0.31 12.75
N ARG A 186 0.86 0.14 14.04
CA ARG A 186 -0.42 -0.45 14.42
C ARG A 186 -1.57 0.36 13.82
N HIS A 187 -2.32 -0.26 12.92
CA HIS A 187 -3.45 0.34 12.20
C HIS A 187 -3.09 1.61 11.41
N SER A 188 -1.88 1.80 10.90
CA SER A 188 -1.67 2.87 9.91
C SER A 188 -0.43 2.63 9.07
N VAL A 189 -0.37 3.30 7.92
CA VAL A 189 0.77 3.30 7.02
C VAL A 189 1.15 4.73 6.68
N ARG A 190 2.43 5.05 6.77
CA ARG A 190 2.97 6.35 6.36
C ARG A 190 4.05 6.15 5.30
N ILE A 191 3.98 6.88 4.21
CA ILE A 191 4.85 6.74 3.04
C ILE A 191 5.62 8.05 2.90
N PHE A 192 6.94 7.98 3.02
CA PHE A 192 7.82 9.14 2.86
C PHE A 192 8.44 9.09 1.47
N VAL A 193 8.38 10.20 0.75
CA VAL A 193 8.92 10.32 -0.59
C VAL A 193 9.82 11.55 -0.69
N SER A 194 10.84 11.47 -1.53
CA SER A 194 11.58 12.66 -1.92
C SER A 194 10.71 13.62 -2.74
N GLY A 195 10.99 14.92 -2.68
CA GLY A 195 10.35 15.92 -3.51
C GLY A 195 10.48 15.71 -5.03
N GLN A 196 11.43 14.88 -5.48
CA GLN A 196 11.59 14.51 -6.90
C GLN A 196 10.48 13.60 -7.46
N TRP A 197 9.57 13.12 -6.59
CA TRP A 197 8.39 12.35 -6.99
C TRP A 197 7.20 13.24 -7.40
N ALA A 198 7.37 14.57 -7.47
CA ALA A 198 6.30 15.50 -7.81
C ALA A 198 5.73 15.27 -9.23
N ALA A 199 4.49 15.70 -9.47
CA ALA A 199 3.73 15.46 -10.70
C ALA A 199 4.48 15.81 -12.02
N GLY A 200 5.28 16.87 -12.04
CA GLY A 200 6.06 17.26 -13.22
C GLY A 200 7.40 16.52 -13.36
N GLY A 201 7.79 15.74 -12.37
CA GLY A 201 9.07 15.03 -12.33
C GLY A 201 9.06 13.71 -13.12
N PRO A 202 10.24 13.16 -13.45
CA PRO A 202 10.36 11.86 -14.13
C PRO A 202 9.84 10.68 -13.28
N HIS A 203 9.57 10.94 -12.01
CA HIS A 203 9.09 10.01 -11.01
C HIS A 203 7.70 10.38 -10.50
N ALA A 204 6.89 11.09 -11.29
CA ALA A 204 5.52 11.44 -10.92
C ALA A 204 4.76 10.24 -10.35
N LEU A 205 3.90 10.49 -9.39
CA LEU A 205 3.11 9.48 -8.67
C LEU A 205 1.62 9.79 -8.76
N ARG A 206 0.80 8.85 -8.30
CA ARG A 206 -0.65 8.99 -8.16
C ARG A 206 -1.21 7.96 -7.18
N GLY A 207 -2.49 8.08 -6.88
CA GLY A 207 -3.23 7.17 -6.00
C GLY A 207 -3.97 7.95 -4.93
N ILE A 208 -4.28 7.30 -3.82
CA ILE A 208 -4.93 7.94 -2.66
C ILE A 208 -4.04 9.05 -2.06
N CYS A 209 -2.72 8.95 -2.21
CA CYS A 209 -1.77 9.98 -1.80
C CYS A 209 -1.69 11.21 -2.72
N ALA A 210 -2.57 11.28 -3.73
CA ALA A 210 -2.63 12.29 -4.79
C ALA A 210 -1.41 12.32 -5.73
N ASP A 211 -1.25 13.38 -6.51
CA ASP A 211 -0.22 13.54 -7.56
C ASP A 211 1.01 14.34 -7.12
N PHE A 212 0.97 14.96 -5.93
CA PHE A 212 2.10 15.67 -5.32
C PHE A 212 2.58 16.85 -6.16
N ASN A 213 1.67 17.80 -6.39
CA ASN A 213 1.90 18.98 -7.23
C ASN A 213 2.01 20.29 -6.42
N GLY A 214 1.89 20.21 -5.09
CA GLY A 214 1.94 21.34 -4.16
C GLY A 214 0.61 22.05 -3.94
N ASP A 215 -0.50 21.55 -4.50
CA ASP A 215 -1.83 22.14 -4.41
C ASP A 215 -2.84 21.18 -3.74
N PRO A 216 -3.01 21.27 -2.40
CA PRO A 216 -3.97 20.42 -1.68
C PRO A 216 -5.42 20.62 -2.12
N ASP A 217 -5.79 21.70 -2.82
CA ASP A 217 -7.17 21.94 -3.19
C ASP A 217 -7.59 21.07 -4.39
N ASN A 218 -6.63 20.62 -5.21
CA ASN A 218 -6.90 19.77 -6.37
C ASN A 218 -6.78 18.25 -6.07
N ASP A 219 -6.10 17.87 -4.99
CA ASP A 219 -6.05 16.50 -4.50
C ASP A 219 -7.44 15.85 -4.44
N CYS A 220 -7.69 14.92 -5.35
CA CYS A 220 -9.00 14.33 -5.50
C CYS A 220 -9.25 13.40 -4.33
N VAL A 221 -10.36 13.61 -3.62
CA VAL A 221 -10.79 12.79 -2.48
C VAL A 221 -11.89 11.81 -2.84
N ASN A 222 -12.34 11.83 -4.10
CA ASN A 222 -13.42 11.00 -4.58
C ASN A 222 -12.88 9.82 -5.39
N LEU A 223 -13.04 8.61 -4.85
CA LEU A 223 -12.65 7.36 -5.50
C LEU A 223 -13.60 6.89 -6.60
N ALA A 224 -14.77 7.54 -6.72
CA ALA A 224 -15.62 7.48 -7.91
C ALA A 224 -15.35 8.74 -8.75
N ALA A 225 -14.10 8.91 -9.19
CA ALA A 225 -13.71 10.02 -10.05
C ALA A 225 -14.74 10.23 -11.16
N PRO A 226 -15.20 11.47 -11.41
CA PRO A 226 -16.19 11.72 -12.45
C PRO A 226 -15.64 11.27 -13.80
N ASP A 227 -16.50 10.70 -14.65
CA ASP A 227 -16.12 10.40 -16.03
C ASP A 227 -15.88 11.70 -16.83
N PRO A 228 -14.77 11.80 -17.60
CA PRO A 228 -13.68 10.84 -17.71
C PRO A 228 -12.76 10.91 -16.47
N PRO A 229 -12.30 9.75 -15.94
CA PRO A 229 -11.37 9.74 -14.82
C PRO A 229 -10.16 10.61 -15.15
N GLN A 230 -9.78 11.50 -14.23
CA GLN A 230 -8.47 12.13 -14.35
C GLN A 230 -7.41 11.07 -14.05
N ASP A 231 -6.33 11.05 -14.82
CA ASP A 231 -5.30 10.00 -14.73
C ASP A 231 -4.63 9.90 -13.35
N TRP A 232 -4.74 10.96 -12.54
CA TRP A 232 -4.21 11.11 -11.19
C TRP A 232 -5.22 10.85 -10.07
N THR A 233 -6.50 10.64 -10.39
CA THR A 233 -7.51 10.40 -9.35
C THR A 233 -7.20 9.14 -8.54
N PRO A 234 -7.49 9.12 -7.23
CA PRO A 234 -7.42 7.89 -6.46
C PRO A 234 -8.27 6.81 -7.12
N PHE A 235 -7.78 5.57 -7.09
CA PHE A 235 -8.50 4.42 -7.63
C PHE A 235 -8.34 3.21 -6.73
N LEU A 236 -9.29 2.28 -6.89
CA LEU A 236 -9.29 0.98 -6.25
C LEU A 236 -9.09 -0.11 -7.29
N ILE A 237 -8.43 -1.19 -6.90
CA ILE A 237 -8.37 -2.42 -7.70
C ILE A 237 -9.23 -3.52 -7.05
N PRO A 238 -9.72 -4.49 -7.85
CA PRO A 238 -10.44 -5.66 -7.33
C PRO A 238 -9.61 -6.48 -6.34
#